data_AF-A0A135U903-F1
#
_entry.id   AF-A0A135U903-F1
#
_cell.length_a   1.000
_cell.length_b   1.000
_cell.length_c   1.000
_cell.angle_alpha   90.00
_cell.angle_beta   90.00
_cell.angle_gamma   90.00
#
_symmetry.space_group_name_H-M   'P 1'
#
loop_
_entity.id
_entity.type
_entity.pdbx_description
1 polymer ?
#
loop_
_entity_poly.entity_id
_entity_poly.type
_entity_poly.pdbx_seq_one_letter_code
_entity_poly.pdbx_strand_id
1 'polypeptide(L)'
;MREIRDTAIALQDWRATAKRILRKDITFDWKLQKTPLGQYMWQWSKTAIIDRCFLAAPLGDVTWNRQDKPNKEDMHGFYTALREAYLNRLSAFGYTGAYDFRKGQVQPIWATQGLSLHAKQFAERFKQEGIAGYMRDVAAPAIEGMATDKFGKPKSPGGYLADAFSDVVG
;
A
#
# COMPACT_ATOMS: atom_id res chain seq x y z
N MET A 1 17.29 -9.12 23.94
CA MET A 1 16.44 -9.72 22.89
C MET A 1 15.65 -10.83 23.54
N ARG A 2 14.32 -10.72 23.63
CA ARG A 2 13.48 -11.84 24.06
C ARG A 2 13.54 -12.87 22.93
N GLU A 3 14.02 -14.07 23.24
CA GLU A 3 13.95 -15.23 22.35
C GLU A 3 12.55 -15.30 21.75
N ILE A 4 12.51 -15.34 20.42
CA ILE A 4 11.30 -15.48 19.63
C ILE A 4 10.61 -16.74 20.14
N ARG A 5 9.43 -16.56 20.77
CA ARG A 5 8.59 -17.67 21.22
C ARG A 5 8.33 -18.59 20.02
N ASP A 6 8.69 -19.86 20.22
CA ASP A 6 8.64 -20.99 19.29
C ASP A 6 9.74 -20.98 18.21
N THR A 7 10.78 -21.77 18.48
CA THR A 7 11.94 -21.98 17.62
C THR A 7 11.49 -22.39 16.22
N ALA A 8 11.95 -21.67 15.18
CA ALA A 8 11.78 -22.12 13.81
C ALA A 8 12.55 -23.44 13.62
N ILE A 9 11.82 -24.56 13.63
CA ILE A 9 12.40 -25.90 13.48
C ILE A 9 12.40 -26.27 11.99
N ALA A 10 13.53 -26.77 11.51
CA ALA A 10 13.64 -27.21 10.12
C ALA A 10 12.69 -28.39 9.85
N LEU A 11 12.17 -28.49 8.62
CA LEU A 11 11.26 -29.58 8.23
C LEU A 11 11.89 -30.96 8.48
N GLN A 12 13.20 -31.08 8.30
CA GLN A 12 13.96 -32.30 8.56
C GLN A 12 13.85 -32.74 10.02
N ASP A 13 13.97 -31.81 10.95
CA ASP A 13 13.91 -32.07 12.40
C ASP A 13 12.48 -32.41 12.84
N TRP A 14 11.48 -31.75 12.24
CA TRP A 14 10.07 -32.11 12.42
C TRP A 14 9.77 -33.54 11.96
N ARG A 15 10.30 -33.94 10.81
CA ARG A 15 10.15 -35.31 10.30
C ARG A 15 10.83 -36.34 11.20
N ALA A 16 12.04 -36.04 11.68
CA ALA A 16 12.75 -36.89 12.63
C ALA A 16 11.95 -37.06 13.93
N THR A 17 11.38 -35.97 14.43
CA THR A 17 10.54 -35.98 15.63
C THR A 17 9.25 -36.76 15.43
N ALA A 18 8.55 -36.55 14.32
CA ALA A 18 7.32 -37.27 13.98
C ALA A 18 7.57 -38.78 13.86
N LYS A 19 8.67 -39.18 13.21
CA LYS A 19 9.08 -40.59 13.08
C LYS A 19 9.35 -41.23 14.44
N ARG A 20 10.00 -40.50 15.35
CA ARG A 20 10.28 -40.97 16.72
C ARG A 20 8.99 -41.17 17.53
N ILE A 21 8.05 -40.22 17.47
CA ILE A 21 6.82 -40.24 18.27
C ILE A 21 5.83 -41.29 17.73
N LEU A 22 5.56 -41.26 16.42
CA LEU A 22 4.55 -42.13 15.80
C LEU A 22 5.09 -43.52 15.46
N ARG A 23 6.41 -43.73 15.61
CA ARG A 23 7.13 -44.94 15.21
C ARG A 23 6.89 -45.32 13.74
N LYS A 24 6.53 -44.34 12.92
CA LYS A 24 6.18 -44.48 11.50
C LYS A 24 6.73 -43.29 10.73
N ASP A 25 7.28 -43.55 9.56
CA ASP A 25 7.65 -42.49 8.62
C ASP A 25 6.39 -41.93 7.95
N ILE A 26 6.17 -40.63 8.07
CA ILE A 26 5.04 -39.95 7.42
C ILE A 26 5.47 -39.60 5.99
N THR A 27 4.72 -40.10 5.00
CA THR A 27 4.92 -39.72 3.61
C THR A 27 4.53 -38.26 3.41
N PHE A 28 5.51 -37.42 3.08
CA PHE A 28 5.33 -36.02 2.75
C PHE A 28 6.31 -35.62 1.65
N ASP A 29 5.78 -35.20 0.50
CA ASP A 29 6.56 -34.65 -0.61
C ASP A 29 5.91 -33.38 -1.16
N TRP A 30 6.38 -32.23 -0.66
CA TRP A 30 6.02 -30.91 -1.14
C TRP A 30 6.54 -30.57 -2.55
N LYS A 31 7.43 -31.37 -3.15
CA LYS A 31 7.90 -31.14 -4.53
C LYS A 31 6.88 -31.58 -5.56
N LEU A 32 5.99 -32.52 -5.21
CA LEU A 32 4.98 -33.06 -6.11
C LEU A 32 3.98 -32.00 -6.58
N GLN A 33 3.68 -31.01 -5.72
CA GLN A 33 2.69 -29.97 -5.96
C GLN A 33 3.30 -28.70 -6.58
N LYS A 34 4.48 -28.78 -7.19
CA LYS A 34 5.08 -27.60 -7.82
C LYS A 34 4.27 -27.15 -9.03
N THR A 35 4.25 -25.84 -9.25
CA THR A 35 3.75 -25.29 -10.52
C THR A 35 4.64 -25.76 -11.69
N PRO A 36 4.19 -25.67 -12.95
CA PRO A 36 5.02 -25.97 -14.12
C PRO A 36 6.33 -25.17 -14.16
N LEU A 37 6.38 -24.03 -13.47
CA LEU A 37 7.57 -23.17 -13.34
C LEU A 37 8.44 -23.52 -12.11
N GLY A 38 8.11 -24.60 -11.39
CA GLY A 38 8.87 -25.07 -10.24
C GLY A 38 8.61 -24.36 -8.91
N GLN A 39 7.57 -23.51 -8.84
CA GLN A 39 7.23 -22.79 -7.60
C GLN A 39 6.56 -23.73 -6.59
N TYR A 40 6.92 -23.61 -5.32
CA TYR A 40 6.27 -24.36 -4.24
C TYR A 40 4.93 -23.73 -3.87
N MET A 41 3.97 -24.58 -3.51
CA MET A 41 2.73 -24.13 -2.90
C MET A 41 3.00 -23.65 -1.47
N TRP A 42 2.49 -22.47 -1.13
CA TRP A 42 2.63 -21.88 0.19
C TRP A 42 1.25 -21.62 0.80
N GLN A 43 1.01 -22.16 1.98
CA GLN A 43 -0.21 -21.86 2.73
C GLN A 43 -0.07 -20.48 3.37
N TRP A 44 -0.86 -19.52 2.89
CA TRP A 44 -0.89 -18.19 3.48
C TRP A 44 -1.56 -18.22 4.86
N SER A 45 -0.97 -17.52 5.83
CA SER A 45 -1.53 -17.34 7.17
C SER A 45 -1.03 -16.05 7.81
N LYS A 46 -1.76 -15.55 8.81
CA LYS A 46 -1.34 -14.37 9.60
C LYS A 46 -0.01 -14.59 10.29
N THR A 47 0.18 -15.76 10.89
CA THR A 47 1.43 -16.16 11.55
C THR A 47 2.61 -16.08 10.57
N ALA A 48 2.47 -16.65 9.38
CA ALA A 48 3.51 -16.61 8.36
C ALA A 48 3.89 -15.18 7.93
N ILE A 49 2.95 -14.23 7.96
CA ILE A 49 3.25 -12.82 7.67
C ILE A 49 4.00 -12.20 8.85
N ILE A 50 3.54 -12.42 10.08
CA ILE A 50 4.19 -11.90 11.29
C ILE A 50 5.64 -12.39 11.36
N ASP A 51 5.89 -13.67 11.12
CA ASP A 51 7.23 -14.27 11.12
C ASP A 51 8.15 -13.60 10.10
N ARG A 52 7.65 -13.35 8.88
CA ARG A 52 8.40 -12.63 7.85
C ARG A 52 8.67 -11.18 8.26
N CYS A 53 7.71 -10.53 8.92
CA CYS A 53 7.88 -9.18 9.41
C CYS A 53 8.91 -9.11 10.55
N PHE A 54 8.99 -10.10 11.43
CA PHE A 54 10.06 -10.19 12.42
C PHE A 54 11.43 -10.36 11.76
N LEU A 55 11.53 -11.25 10.76
CA LEU A 55 12.79 -11.43 10.03
C LEU A 55 13.22 -10.16 9.29
N ALA A 56 12.28 -9.44 8.68
CA ALA A 56 12.56 -8.21 7.95
C ALA A 56 12.69 -6.97 8.84
N ALA A 57 12.27 -7.03 10.11
CA ALA A 57 12.21 -5.85 10.97
C ALA A 57 13.56 -5.13 11.13
N PRO A 58 14.69 -5.81 11.32
CA PRO A 58 15.99 -5.14 11.43
C PRO A 58 16.46 -4.44 10.15
N LEU A 59 15.82 -4.70 9.00
CA LEU A 59 16.26 -4.21 7.69
C LEU A 59 15.60 -2.88 7.27
N GLY A 60 14.68 -2.34 8.07
CA GLY A 60 14.04 -1.06 7.78
C GLY A 60 13.12 -0.57 8.88
N ASP A 61 12.75 0.70 8.83
CA ASP A 61 12.05 1.40 9.91
C ASP A 61 10.55 1.10 9.98
N VAL A 62 9.97 0.73 8.83
CA VAL A 62 8.53 0.53 8.66
C VAL A 62 8.24 -0.92 8.33
N THR A 63 7.22 -1.49 8.97
CA THR A 63 6.59 -2.73 8.50
C THR A 63 5.25 -2.43 7.86
N TRP A 64 5.01 -3.02 6.70
CA TRP A 64 3.75 -2.93 5.97
C TRP A 64 3.22 -4.32 5.65
N ASN A 65 2.00 -4.64 6.10
CA ASN A 65 1.24 -5.76 5.58
C ASN A 65 0.26 -5.31 4.48
N ARG A 66 0.36 -5.93 3.30
CA ARG A 66 -0.67 -5.76 2.27
C ARG A 66 -1.98 -6.38 2.76
N GLN A 67 -3.07 -5.62 2.69
CA GLN A 67 -4.42 -6.12 2.96
C GLN A 67 -5.33 -5.87 1.75
N ASP A 68 -6.11 -6.89 1.37
CA ASP A 68 -7.05 -6.79 0.25
C ASP A 68 -8.41 -6.19 0.69
N LYS A 69 -8.76 -6.30 1.97
CA LYS A 69 -9.99 -5.75 2.57
C LYS A 69 -9.72 -5.29 3.99
N PRO A 70 -10.45 -4.30 4.53
CA PRO A 70 -10.34 -3.92 5.93
C PRO A 70 -10.78 -5.07 6.84
N ASN A 71 -9.86 -5.58 7.64
CA ASN A 71 -10.21 -6.43 8.76
C ASN A 71 -9.56 -5.88 10.02
N LYS A 72 -10.39 -5.31 10.90
CA LYS A 72 -9.93 -4.67 12.13
C LYS A 72 -9.27 -5.67 13.07
N GLU A 73 -9.79 -6.89 13.16
CA GLU A 73 -9.23 -7.94 14.01
C GLU A 73 -7.86 -8.39 13.49
N ASP A 74 -7.73 -8.58 12.18
CA ASP A 74 -6.45 -8.96 11.58
C ASP A 74 -5.41 -7.86 11.72
N MET A 75 -5.79 -6.60 11.51
CA MET A 75 -4.91 -5.45 11.75
C MET A 75 -4.49 -5.38 13.21
N HIS A 76 -5.43 -5.45 14.14
CA HIS A 76 -5.13 -5.35 15.56
C HIS A 76 -4.21 -6.48 16.02
N GLY A 77 -4.51 -7.73 15.66
CA GLY A 77 -3.67 -8.88 15.99
C GLY A 77 -2.25 -8.76 15.42
N PHE A 78 -2.14 -8.32 14.16
CA PHE A 78 -0.84 -8.11 13.52
C PHE A 78 0.00 -7.04 14.23
N TYR A 79 -0.58 -5.88 14.53
CA TYR A 79 0.16 -4.79 15.17
C TYR A 79 0.49 -5.07 16.62
N THR A 80 -0.42 -5.73 17.35
CA THR A 80 -0.15 -6.16 18.73
C THR A 80 1.04 -7.12 18.76
N ALA A 81 1.07 -8.14 17.91
CA ALA A 81 2.19 -9.08 17.82
C ALA A 81 3.52 -8.38 17.48
N LEU A 82 3.52 -7.42 16.55
CA LEU A 82 4.74 -6.68 16.21
C LEU A 82 5.23 -5.78 17.34
N ARG A 83 4.32 -5.10 18.03
CA ARG A 83 4.67 -4.19 19.15
C ARG A 83 5.23 -4.93 20.35
N GLU A 84 4.83 -6.18 20.58
CA GLU A 84 5.40 -7.02 21.65
C GLU A 84 6.90 -7.26 21.46
N ALA A 85 7.38 -7.37 20.22
CA ALA A 85 8.80 -7.55 19.91
C ALA A 85 9.52 -6.23 19.60
N TYR A 86 8.83 -5.26 18.99
CA TYR A 86 9.41 -3.99 18.53
C TYR A 86 8.50 -2.80 18.89
N LEU A 87 8.65 -2.29 20.13
CA LEU A 87 7.76 -1.27 20.71
C LEU A 87 7.63 0.01 19.87
N ASN A 88 8.74 0.51 19.31
CA ASN A 88 8.79 1.79 18.60
C ASN A 88 8.71 1.64 17.07
N ARG A 89 8.29 0.48 16.57
CA ARG A 89 8.29 0.21 15.13
C ARG A 89 7.18 0.97 14.42
N LEU A 90 7.55 1.65 13.34
CA LEU A 90 6.57 2.30 12.46
C LEU A 90 5.80 1.24 11.68
N SER A 91 4.52 1.48 11.51
CA SER A 91 3.60 0.56 10.87
C SER A 91 2.81 1.29 9.79
N ALA A 92 2.74 0.68 8.61
CA ALA A 92 1.90 1.17 7.52
C ALA A 92 0.83 0.13 7.18
N PHE A 93 -0.34 0.60 6.78
CA PHE A 93 -1.35 -0.20 6.10
C PHE A 93 -1.79 0.49 4.81
N GLY A 94 -2.20 -0.34 3.87
CA GLY A 94 -2.82 0.10 2.64
C GLY A 94 -3.84 -0.93 2.23
N TYR A 95 -5.03 -0.48 1.88
CA TYR A 95 -6.03 -1.33 1.26
C TYR A 95 -5.72 -1.39 -0.23
N THR A 96 -5.73 -2.59 -0.79
CA THR A 96 -5.56 -2.81 -2.24
C THR A 96 -6.81 -3.50 -2.79
N GLY A 97 -7.22 -3.20 -4.03
CA GLY A 97 -8.41 -3.82 -4.66
C GLY A 97 -9.65 -2.92 -4.71
N ALA A 98 -10.85 -3.52 -4.84
CA ALA A 98 -12.12 -2.78 -5.01
C ALA A 98 -12.75 -2.32 -3.67
N TYR A 99 -11.93 -1.98 -2.68
CA TYR A 99 -12.44 -1.52 -1.38
C TYR A 99 -12.97 -0.07 -1.48
N ASP A 100 -13.96 0.30 -0.65
CA ASP A 100 -14.46 1.68 -0.57
C ASP A 100 -13.40 2.59 0.07
N PHE A 101 -12.59 3.17 -0.81
CA PHE A 101 -11.41 3.94 -0.43
C PHE A 101 -11.71 5.22 0.34
N ARG A 102 -12.98 5.70 0.38
CA ARG A 102 -13.40 6.81 1.25
C ARG A 102 -13.16 6.54 2.74
N LYS A 103 -12.89 5.28 3.11
CA LYS A 103 -12.67 4.83 4.48
C LYS A 103 -11.21 4.44 4.79
N GLY A 104 -10.26 4.69 3.89
CA GLY A 104 -8.85 4.28 4.01
C GLY A 104 -7.84 5.41 4.28
N GLN A 105 -6.65 5.06 4.76
CA GLN A 105 -5.55 6.02 5.06
C GLN A 105 -4.71 6.35 3.82
N VAL A 106 -4.19 5.34 3.12
CA VAL A 106 -3.35 5.52 1.92
C VAL A 106 -3.99 4.80 0.74
N GLN A 107 -4.15 5.51 -0.37
CA GLN A 107 -4.83 5.05 -1.57
C GLN A 107 -3.83 4.96 -2.73
N PRO A 108 -3.17 3.81 -2.94
CA PRO A 108 -2.07 3.69 -3.91
C PRO A 108 -2.48 3.96 -5.36
N ILE A 109 -3.78 3.89 -5.67
CA ILE A 109 -4.33 4.10 -7.02
C ILE A 109 -5.21 5.35 -7.15
N TRP A 110 -5.34 6.17 -6.09
CA TRP A 110 -6.24 7.33 -6.13
C TRP A 110 -5.88 8.33 -7.21
N ALA A 111 -4.59 8.66 -7.35
CA ALA A 111 -4.13 9.58 -8.39
C ALA A 111 -4.55 9.10 -9.80
N THR A 112 -4.56 7.80 -10.03
CA THR A 112 -4.99 7.23 -11.31
C THR A 112 -6.51 7.21 -11.45
N GLN A 113 -7.23 6.75 -10.42
CA GLN A 113 -8.68 6.63 -10.44
C GLN A 113 -9.39 7.98 -10.48
N GLY A 114 -8.96 8.93 -9.65
CA GLY A 114 -9.52 10.27 -9.56
C GLY A 114 -9.37 11.05 -10.86
N LEU A 115 -8.15 11.10 -11.41
CA LEU A 115 -7.92 11.77 -12.69
C LEU A 115 -8.68 11.11 -13.84
N SER A 116 -8.73 9.77 -13.87
CA SER A 116 -9.50 9.04 -14.90
C SER A 116 -11.00 9.33 -14.82
N LEU A 117 -11.55 9.42 -13.60
CA LEU A 117 -12.96 9.75 -13.39
C LEU A 117 -13.27 11.18 -13.87
N HIS A 118 -12.48 12.15 -13.45
CA HIS A 118 -12.67 13.55 -13.85
C HIS A 118 -12.48 13.75 -15.36
N ALA A 119 -11.50 13.08 -15.98
CA ALA A 119 -11.31 13.13 -17.42
C ALA A 119 -12.54 12.58 -18.19
N LYS A 120 -13.12 11.47 -17.72
CA LYS A 120 -14.34 10.89 -18.31
C LYS A 120 -15.54 11.82 -18.16
N GLN A 121 -15.79 12.32 -16.95
CA GLN A 121 -16.88 13.26 -16.67
C GLN A 121 -16.75 14.54 -17.49
N PHE A 122 -15.52 15.07 -17.61
CA PHE A 122 -15.24 16.24 -18.43
C PHE A 122 -15.51 15.95 -19.90
N ALA A 123 -15.00 14.84 -20.46
CA ALA A 123 -15.21 14.48 -21.86
C ALA A 123 -16.70 14.32 -22.20
N GLU A 124 -17.48 13.70 -21.32
CA GLU A 124 -18.93 13.54 -21.49
C GLU A 124 -19.65 14.88 -21.50
N ARG A 125 -19.37 15.76 -20.52
CA ARG A 125 -19.99 17.10 -20.43
C ARG A 125 -19.56 18.00 -21.59
N PHE A 126 -18.29 17.97 -21.96
CA PHE A 126 -17.78 18.77 -23.06
C PHE A 126 -18.40 18.35 -24.40
N LYS A 127 -18.66 17.05 -24.60
CA LYS A 127 -19.39 16.57 -25.79
C LYS A 127 -20.83 17.09 -25.85
N GLN A 128 -21.50 17.25 -24.70
CA GLN A 128 -22.90 17.69 -24.63
C GLN A 128 -23.05 19.21 -24.68
N GLU A 129 -22.19 19.94 -23.99
CA GLU A 129 -22.36 21.37 -23.71
C GLU A 129 -21.26 22.26 -24.32
N GLY A 130 -20.24 21.64 -24.90
CA GLY A 130 -19.11 22.33 -25.51
C GLY A 130 -18.39 23.27 -24.54
N ILE A 131 -17.91 24.39 -25.06
CA ILE A 131 -17.14 25.37 -24.30
C ILE A 131 -17.97 26.10 -23.24
N ALA A 132 -19.29 26.23 -23.45
CA ALA A 132 -20.17 26.89 -22.49
C ALA A 132 -20.24 26.11 -21.16
N GLY A 133 -20.37 24.78 -21.25
CA GLY A 133 -20.31 23.90 -20.08
C GLY A 133 -18.94 23.94 -19.38
N TYR A 134 -17.84 23.97 -20.15
CA TYR A 134 -16.50 24.12 -19.58
C TYR A 134 -16.33 25.42 -18.79
N MET A 135 -16.75 26.55 -19.36
CA MET A 135 -16.62 27.85 -18.70
C MET A 135 -17.42 27.91 -17.39
N ARG A 136 -18.63 27.35 -17.39
CA ARG A 136 -19.52 27.33 -16.24
C ARG A 136 -19.07 26.37 -15.13
N ASP A 137 -18.71 25.14 -15.49
CA ASP A 137 -18.54 24.05 -14.51
C ASP A 137 -17.07 23.79 -14.14
N VAL A 138 -16.10 24.25 -14.94
CA VAL A 138 -14.67 24.03 -14.71
C VAL A 138 -13.93 25.34 -14.51
N ALA A 139 -14.01 26.27 -15.47
CA ALA A 139 -13.19 27.48 -15.44
C ALA A 139 -13.65 28.46 -14.35
N ALA A 140 -14.94 28.79 -14.28
CA ALA A 140 -15.45 29.74 -13.29
C ALA A 140 -15.18 29.30 -11.83
N PRO A 141 -15.45 28.04 -11.43
CA PRO A 141 -15.10 27.57 -10.08
C PRO A 141 -13.59 27.53 -9.82
N ALA A 142 -12.78 27.19 -10.83
CA ALA A 142 -11.32 27.17 -10.69
C ALA A 142 -10.73 28.57 -10.51
N ILE A 143 -11.29 29.57 -11.19
CA ILE A 143 -10.91 30.99 -11.05
C ILE A 143 -11.32 31.50 -9.67
N GLU A 144 -12.54 31.19 -9.20
CA GLU A 144 -13.03 31.59 -7.88
C GLU A 144 -12.16 31.03 -6.74
N GLY A 145 -11.72 29.78 -6.87
CA GLY A 145 -10.84 29.12 -5.89
C GLY A 145 -9.35 29.45 -6.02
N MET A 146 -8.95 30.29 -6.97
CA MET A 146 -7.54 30.54 -7.26
C MET A 146 -6.91 31.43 -6.19
N ALA A 147 -5.77 31.01 -5.63
CA ALA A 147 -5.02 31.84 -4.68
C ALA A 147 -4.54 33.12 -5.37
N THR A 148 -5.01 34.26 -4.88
CA THR A 148 -4.59 35.57 -5.36
C THR A 148 -3.48 36.15 -4.49
N ASP A 149 -2.65 37.00 -5.10
CA ASP A 149 -1.72 37.83 -4.36
C ASP A 149 -2.45 38.97 -3.63
N LYS A 150 -1.68 39.81 -2.90
CA LYS A 150 -2.22 40.98 -2.20
C LYS A 150 -2.89 42.03 -3.10
N PHE A 151 -2.77 41.89 -4.43
CA PHE A 151 -3.34 42.77 -5.44
C PHE A 151 -4.48 42.10 -6.24
N GLY A 152 -4.93 40.92 -5.80
CA GLY A 152 -6.02 40.19 -6.44
C GLY A 152 -5.62 39.49 -7.74
N LYS A 153 -4.33 39.42 -8.10
CA LYS A 153 -3.87 38.71 -9.29
C LYS A 153 -3.65 37.23 -8.95
N PRO A 154 -3.98 36.30 -9.87
CA PRO A 154 -3.58 34.91 -9.78
C PRO A 154 -2.11 34.76 -9.41
N LYS A 155 -1.81 34.05 -8.32
CA LYS A 155 -0.42 33.77 -7.96
C LYS A 155 0.19 32.85 -9.01
N SER A 156 1.08 33.41 -9.83
CA SER A 156 1.77 32.67 -10.89
C SER A 156 2.51 31.46 -10.29
N PRO A 157 2.42 30.26 -10.90
CA PRO A 157 3.05 29.03 -10.39
C PRO A 157 4.56 29.00 -10.66
N GLY A 158 5.26 30.07 -10.28
CA GLY A 158 6.71 30.21 -10.47
C GLY A 158 7.14 31.04 -11.68
N GLY A 159 6.23 31.71 -12.41
CA GLY A 159 6.61 32.57 -13.53
C GLY A 159 7.59 33.68 -13.13
N TYR A 160 7.30 34.38 -12.02
CA TYR A 160 8.22 35.39 -11.48
C TYR A 160 9.59 34.84 -11.07
N LEU A 161 9.65 33.56 -10.67
CA LEU A 161 10.92 32.91 -10.34
C LEU A 161 11.71 32.56 -11.62
N ALA A 162 11.02 32.07 -12.66
CA ALA A 162 11.61 31.78 -13.95
C ALA A 162 12.10 33.06 -14.66
N ASP A 163 11.33 34.14 -14.59
CA ASP A 163 11.73 35.46 -15.11
C ASP A 163 12.95 35.98 -14.33
N ALA A 164 12.94 35.92 -12.99
CA ALA A 164 14.07 36.33 -12.17
C ALA A 164 15.35 35.53 -12.45
N PHE A 165 15.25 34.22 -12.73
CA PHE A 165 16.42 33.44 -13.15
C PHE A 165 16.92 33.84 -14.54
N SER A 166 16.01 34.22 -15.45
CA SER A 166 16.39 34.68 -16.78
C SER A 166 17.07 36.05 -16.73
N ASP A 167 16.60 36.96 -15.87
CA ASP A 167 17.18 38.30 -15.66
C ASP A 167 18.58 38.29 -15.04
N VAL A 168 18.95 37.22 -14.31
CA VAL A 168 20.30 37.08 -13.70
C VAL A 168 21.31 36.46 -14.67
N VAL A 169 20.84 35.73 -15.69
CA VAL A 169 21.69 35.02 -16.67
C VAL A 169 21.84 35.78 -17.99
N GLY A 170 20.92 36.70 -18.30
CA GLY A 170 21.01 37.62 -19.45
C GLY A 170 21.86 38.85 -19.17
#